data_AF-A0A2K8U9D8-F1
#
_entry.id   AF-A0A2K8U9D8-F1
#
_cell.length_a   1.000
_cell.length_b   1.000
_cell.length_c   1.000
_cell.angle_alpha   90.00
_cell.angle_beta   90.00
_cell.angle_gamma   90.00
#
_symmetry.space_group_name_H-M   'P 1'
#
loop_
_entity.id
_entity.type
_entity.pdbx_description
1 polymer ?
#
loop_
_entity_poly.entity_id
_entity_poly.type
_entity_poly.pdbx_seq_one_letter_code
_entity_poly.pdbx_strand_id
1 'polypeptide(L)'
;MNLLWSAATRHHDWLAEDRAVARRLVAQVKAAGLIGEASWYSIGDADRRVPKPGMDVLRHLLDQPIKRRLPLVLGAGGDSPFAWELAMLLSPPDDDGEVRGHNRLNLWTPIEPFAGRSGSDRLVALFRGIHGPAETEFAYLHPHPRSSQLEDVIDGAYGAPLTYGTMFTGVFWATLLGKDHLALFDLARLQGLDAYRVEWTGDEALLLQVSADVADATTAAVESRMLRLTEVFRAARLPP
;
A
#
# COMPACT_ATOMS: atom_id res chain seq x y z
N MET A 1 17.10 -6.68 -1.29
CA MET A 1 16.16 -5.92 -2.16
C MET A 1 15.02 -5.42 -1.28
N ASN A 2 14.53 -4.20 -1.46
CA ASN A 2 13.43 -3.72 -0.62
C ASN A 2 12.08 -4.17 -1.17
N LEU A 3 11.26 -4.74 -0.29
CA LEU A 3 9.83 -4.87 -0.46
C LEU A 3 9.20 -3.48 -0.25
N LEU A 4 8.36 -3.05 -1.18
CA LEU A 4 7.43 -1.95 -1.00
C LEU A 4 6.08 -2.53 -0.53
N TRP A 5 5.61 -2.01 0.59
CA TRP A 5 4.27 -2.14 1.07
C TRP A 5 3.56 -0.81 0.90
N SER A 6 2.62 -0.74 -0.05
CA SER A 6 1.89 0.48 -0.38
C SER A 6 0.43 0.32 -0.03
N ALA A 7 -0.19 1.34 0.55
CA ALA A 7 -1.62 1.44 0.80
C ALA A 7 -2.12 2.83 0.42
N ALA A 8 -3.31 2.90 -0.15
CA ALA A 8 -3.93 4.13 -0.61
C ALA A 8 -5.45 4.12 -0.45
N THR A 9 -6.01 5.32 -0.40
CA THR A 9 -7.46 5.57 -0.33
C THR A 9 -7.77 6.98 -0.83
N ARG A 10 -8.95 7.15 -1.42
CA ARG A 10 -9.51 8.45 -1.78
C ARG A 10 -10.74 8.81 -0.95
N HIS A 11 -11.49 7.82 -0.49
CA HIS A 11 -12.78 7.95 0.17
C HIS A 11 -12.68 7.84 1.70
N HIS A 12 -11.55 7.38 2.24
CA HIS A 12 -11.29 7.41 3.69
C HIS A 12 -10.40 8.58 4.06
N ASP A 13 -10.94 9.48 4.88
CA ASP A 13 -10.20 10.61 5.41
C ASP A 13 -9.23 10.16 6.51
N TRP A 14 -7.97 9.93 6.15
CA TRP A 14 -6.90 9.64 7.11
C TRP A 14 -6.44 10.88 7.88
N LEU A 15 -6.89 12.09 7.50
CA LEU A 15 -6.71 13.34 8.24
C LEU A 15 -7.88 13.67 9.17
N ALA A 16 -9.00 12.95 9.09
CA ALA A 16 -10.14 13.13 9.99
C ALA A 16 -9.76 12.80 11.43
N GLU A 17 -10.47 13.45 12.36
CA GLU A 17 -10.30 13.28 13.79
C GLU A 17 -8.81 13.44 14.19
N ASP A 18 -8.39 12.85 15.30
CA ASP A 18 -6.97 12.84 15.72
C ASP A 18 -6.09 11.93 14.81
N ARG A 19 -6.39 11.78 13.52
CA ARG A 19 -5.75 10.87 12.55
C ARG A 19 -5.83 9.39 12.97
N ALA A 20 -7.02 8.97 13.40
CA ALA A 20 -7.24 7.64 13.99
C ALA A 20 -6.81 6.49 13.05
N VAL A 21 -7.13 6.58 11.75
CA VAL A 21 -6.78 5.55 10.76
C VAL A 21 -5.26 5.47 10.57
N ALA A 22 -4.61 6.60 10.30
CA ALA A 22 -3.16 6.66 10.13
C ALA A 22 -2.42 6.13 11.38
N ARG A 23 -2.87 6.50 12.58
CA ARG A 23 -2.31 5.98 13.84
C ARG A 23 -2.47 4.48 13.97
N ARG A 24 -3.66 3.95 13.64
CA ARG A 24 -3.93 2.51 13.72
C ARG A 24 -3.05 1.72 12.76
N LEU A 25 -2.93 2.16 11.51
CA LEU A 25 -2.04 1.52 10.53
C LEU A 25 -0.59 1.49 11.02
N VAL A 26 -0.06 2.64 11.48
CA VAL A 26 1.31 2.72 12.01
C VAL A 26 1.49 1.85 13.25
N ALA A 27 0.51 1.83 14.16
CA ALA A 27 0.53 1.00 15.36
C ALA A 27 0.52 -0.50 15.02
N GLN A 28 -0.29 -0.93 14.04
CA GLN A 28 -0.33 -2.33 13.62
C GLN A 28 0.97 -2.75 12.92
N VAL A 29 1.57 -1.89 12.09
CA VAL A 29 2.89 -2.14 11.47
C VAL A 29 3.99 -2.25 12.54
N LYS A 30 3.97 -1.40 13.57
CA LYS A 30 4.90 -1.50 14.72
C LYS A 30 4.66 -2.79 15.51
N ALA A 31 3.40 -3.12 15.82
CA ALA A 31 3.04 -4.33 16.56
C ALA A 31 3.38 -5.62 15.80
N ALA A 32 3.32 -5.58 14.47
CA ALA A 32 3.75 -6.66 13.59
C ALA A 32 5.29 -6.88 13.58
N GLY A 33 6.05 -5.96 14.18
CA GLY A 33 7.50 -5.99 14.19
C GLY A 33 8.10 -5.70 12.81
N LEU A 34 7.45 -4.85 12.01
CA LEU A 34 7.98 -4.40 10.71
C LEU A 34 8.80 -3.12 10.84
N ILE A 35 8.50 -2.30 11.84
CA ILE A 35 9.22 -1.07 12.18
C ILE A 35 9.51 -1.03 13.68
N GLY A 36 10.60 -0.36 14.03
CA GLY A 36 11.04 -0.14 15.41
C GLY A 36 11.19 1.35 15.72
N GLU A 37 12.23 1.69 16.46
CA GLU A 37 12.55 3.08 16.77
C GLU A 37 13.16 3.78 15.54
N ALA A 38 12.69 5.00 15.28
CA ALA A 38 13.17 5.78 14.15
C ALA A 38 14.53 6.41 14.49
N SER A 39 15.47 6.37 13.55
CA SER A 39 16.75 7.08 13.61
C SER A 39 16.71 8.42 12.86
N TRP A 40 15.67 8.64 12.03
CA TRP A 40 15.42 9.91 11.34
C TRP A 40 13.93 10.15 11.06
N TYR A 41 13.57 11.41 10.82
CA TYR A 41 12.23 11.82 10.37
C TYR A 41 12.24 13.08 9.49
N SER A 42 11.17 13.30 8.72
CA SER A 42 10.94 14.50 7.91
C SER A 42 9.46 14.89 7.90
N ILE A 43 9.19 16.19 7.67
CA ILE A 43 7.84 16.77 7.58
C ILE A 43 7.84 17.75 6.40
N GLY A 44 6.92 17.57 5.46
CA GLY A 44 6.91 18.30 4.19
C GLY A 44 8.17 18.01 3.37
N ASP A 45 8.66 19.01 2.65
CA ASP A 45 9.88 18.93 1.82
C ASP A 45 11.17 19.18 2.62
N ALA A 46 11.12 19.07 3.96
CA ALA A 46 12.28 19.32 4.80
C ALA A 46 13.27 18.15 4.80
N ASP A 47 14.56 18.47 4.99
CA ASP A 47 15.62 17.49 5.18
C ASP A 47 15.34 16.53 6.34
N ARG A 48 15.93 15.33 6.27
CA ARG A 48 15.90 14.33 7.34
C ARG A 48 16.51 14.90 8.62
N ARG A 49 15.80 14.73 9.74
CA ARG A 49 16.17 15.20 11.07
C ARG A 49 16.46 14.02 11.99
N VAL A 50 17.44 14.19 12.88
CA VAL A 50 17.75 13.21 13.93
C VAL A 50 16.78 13.40 15.11
N PRO A 51 16.15 12.34 15.63
CA PRO A 51 15.29 12.40 16.81
C PRO A 51 16.06 12.82 18.07
N LYS A 52 15.39 13.56 18.95
CA LYS A 52 15.91 13.83 20.30
C LYS A 52 15.77 12.58 21.16
N PRO A 53 16.64 12.36 22.16
CA PRO A 53 16.48 11.24 23.10
C PRO A 53 15.09 11.21 23.74
N GLY A 54 14.45 10.04 23.77
CA GLY A 54 13.13 9.83 24.36
C GLY A 54 11.93 10.32 23.51
N MET A 55 12.18 10.78 22.28
CA MET A 55 11.13 11.23 21.37
C MET A 55 10.41 10.04 20.72
N ASP A 56 9.09 9.96 20.89
CA ASP A 56 8.25 9.09 20.04
C ASP A 56 8.03 9.79 18.69
N VAL A 57 8.89 9.45 17.72
CA VAL A 57 8.91 10.06 16.39
C VAL A 57 7.62 9.82 15.63
N LEU A 58 7.10 8.60 15.63
CA LEU A 58 5.90 8.24 14.88
C LEU A 58 4.69 8.99 15.41
N ARG A 59 4.56 9.10 16.74
CA ARG A 59 3.54 9.94 17.37
C ARG A 59 3.74 11.41 17.02
N HIS A 60 4.97 11.92 17.13
CA HIS A 60 5.26 13.32 16.80
C HIS A 60 4.89 13.71 15.37
N LEU A 61 5.14 12.83 14.39
CA LEU A 61 4.74 13.04 13.00
C LEU A 61 3.23 13.10 12.83
N LEU A 62 2.50 12.21 13.52
CA LEU A 62 1.04 12.17 13.50
C LEU A 62 0.39 13.21 14.43
N ASP A 63 1.16 14.00 15.17
CA ASP A 63 0.67 15.12 15.99
C ASP A 63 0.86 16.48 15.27
N GLN A 64 1.45 16.50 14.07
CA GLN A 64 1.72 17.75 13.35
C GLN A 64 0.43 18.55 13.04
N PRO A 65 0.47 19.88 13.12
CA PRO A 65 -0.70 20.70 12.85
C PRO A 65 -1.11 20.61 11.38
N ILE A 66 -2.41 20.48 11.13
CA ILE A 66 -2.97 20.45 9.77
C ILE A 66 -3.05 21.88 9.24
N LYS A 67 -2.43 22.14 8.08
CA LYS A 67 -2.63 23.39 7.34
C LYS A 67 -3.80 23.19 6.37
N ARG A 68 -4.79 24.07 6.42
CA ARG A 68 -5.95 24.01 5.51
C ARG A 68 -5.48 23.94 4.05
N ARG A 69 -6.05 22.99 3.29
CA ARG A 69 -5.87 22.81 1.83
C ARG A 69 -4.48 22.36 1.35
N LEU A 70 -3.56 22.02 2.23
CA LEU A 70 -2.26 21.47 1.83
C LEU A 70 -2.12 20.03 2.34
N PRO A 71 -1.57 19.11 1.52
CA PRO A 71 -1.25 17.78 2.00
C PRO A 71 -0.13 17.82 3.05
N LEU A 72 -0.20 16.89 3.98
CA LEU A 72 0.85 16.64 4.96
C LEU A 72 1.69 15.45 4.48
N VAL A 73 2.95 15.72 4.16
CA VAL A 73 3.94 14.69 3.80
C VAL A 73 4.78 14.38 5.04
N LEU A 74 4.88 13.11 5.40
CA LEU A 74 5.61 12.65 6.58
C LEU A 74 6.59 11.54 6.16
N GLY A 75 7.78 11.57 6.73
CA GLY A 75 8.79 10.54 6.54
C GLY A 75 9.41 10.10 7.86
N ALA A 76 9.70 8.82 8.00
CA ALA A 76 10.49 8.27 9.10
C ALA A 76 11.28 7.06 8.62
N GLY A 77 12.37 6.74 9.30
CA GLY A 77 13.07 5.48 9.07
C GLY A 77 14.00 5.12 10.21
N GLY A 78 14.47 3.88 10.19
CA GLY A 78 15.31 3.30 11.21
C GLY A 78 15.92 1.98 10.78
N ASP A 79 16.72 1.38 11.65
CA ASP A 79 17.50 0.16 11.34
C ASP A 79 17.06 -1.08 12.14
N SER A 80 16.01 -0.95 12.95
CA SER A 80 15.48 -2.01 13.81
C SER A 80 14.00 -2.23 13.55
N PRO A 81 13.50 -3.48 13.48
CA PRO A 81 14.26 -4.74 13.60
C PRO A 81 15.13 -5.08 12.38
N PHE A 82 14.92 -4.35 11.29
CA PHE A 82 15.73 -4.32 10.07
C PHE A 82 15.66 -2.89 9.52
N ALA A 83 16.44 -2.55 8.50
CA ALA A 83 16.30 -1.25 7.82
C ALA A 83 14.86 -1.03 7.37
N TRP A 84 14.28 0.13 7.67
CA TRP A 84 12.92 0.46 7.25
C TRP A 84 12.79 1.96 6.96
N GLU A 85 11.90 2.27 6.03
CA GLU A 85 11.51 3.64 5.71
C GLU A 85 9.99 3.69 5.53
N LEU A 86 9.35 4.69 6.12
CA LEU A 86 7.93 4.96 6.05
C LEU A 86 7.75 6.34 5.45
N ALA A 87 6.94 6.44 4.41
CA ALA A 87 6.44 7.71 3.87
C ALA A 87 4.92 7.72 3.90
N MET A 88 4.34 8.84 4.32
CA MET A 88 2.89 9.05 4.29
C MET A 88 2.58 10.36 3.57
N LEU A 89 1.61 10.31 2.66
CA LEU A 89 0.95 11.46 2.07
C LEU A 89 -0.47 11.49 2.63
N LEU A 90 -0.78 12.54 3.39
CA LEU A 90 -2.10 12.75 3.96
C LEU A 90 -2.72 13.98 3.32
N SER A 91 -3.67 13.78 2.43
CA SER A 91 -4.29 14.83 1.63
C SER A 91 -5.60 15.29 2.28
N PRO A 92 -5.88 16.60 2.37
CA PRO A 92 -7.10 17.10 2.99
C PRO A 92 -8.35 16.70 2.19
N PRO A 93 -9.50 16.48 2.86
CA PRO A 93 -10.75 16.29 2.16
C PRO A 93 -11.16 17.55 1.38
N ASP A 94 -11.94 17.35 0.31
CA ASP A 94 -12.70 18.36 -0.40
C ASP A 94 -14.02 18.65 0.31
N ASP A 95 -14.85 19.46 -0.33
CA ASP A 95 -16.09 19.96 0.27
C ASP A 95 -17.16 18.84 0.39
N ASP A 96 -16.99 17.72 -0.31
CA ASP A 96 -17.85 16.54 -0.27
C ASP A 96 -17.32 15.47 0.72
N GLY A 97 -16.17 15.72 1.36
CA GLY A 97 -15.53 14.80 2.30
C GLY A 97 -14.62 13.76 1.64
N GLU A 98 -14.43 13.80 0.32
CA GLU A 98 -13.46 12.96 -0.39
C GLU A 98 -12.07 13.59 -0.34
N VAL A 99 -11.02 12.79 -0.31
CA VAL A 99 -9.65 13.30 -0.29
C VAL A 99 -9.32 14.01 -1.61
N ARG A 100 -8.84 15.26 -1.57
CA ARG A 100 -8.30 15.95 -2.76
C ARG A 100 -7.05 15.22 -3.26
N GLY A 101 -7.23 14.28 -4.19
CA GLY A 101 -6.19 13.38 -4.66
C GLY A 101 -6.33 11.99 -4.04
N HIS A 102 -5.41 11.63 -3.14
CA HIS A 102 -5.45 10.40 -2.36
C HIS A 102 -4.57 10.51 -1.10
N ASN A 103 -4.89 9.72 -0.09
CA ASN A 103 -3.98 9.39 1.00
C ASN A 103 -3.11 8.20 0.57
N ARG A 104 -1.85 8.18 1.01
CA ARG A 104 -0.92 7.10 0.73
C ARG A 104 -0.02 6.81 1.93
N LEU A 105 0.26 5.53 2.13
CA LEU A 105 1.30 5.04 3.03
C LEU A 105 2.19 4.11 2.21
N ASN A 106 3.49 4.36 2.23
CA ASN A 106 4.51 3.47 1.68
C ASN A 106 5.45 3.07 2.82
N LEU A 107 5.67 1.78 2.99
CA LEU A 107 6.66 1.21 3.88
C LEU A 107 7.65 0.39 3.04
N TRP A 108 8.93 0.70 3.17
CA TRP A 108 10.01 -0.09 2.59
C TRP A 108 10.70 -0.89 3.68
N THR A 109 10.91 -2.18 3.41
CA THR A 109 11.62 -3.10 4.31
C THR A 109 12.37 -4.16 3.49
N PRO A 110 13.47 -4.76 4.00
CA PRO A 110 14.13 -5.89 3.37
C PRO A 110 13.15 -7.04 3.07
N ILE A 111 13.29 -7.65 1.90
CA ILE A 111 12.49 -8.82 1.51
C ILE A 111 13.00 -10.11 2.17
N GLU A 112 14.29 -10.15 2.49
CA GLU A 112 15.03 -11.34 2.93
C GLU A 112 14.40 -12.03 4.17
N PRO A 113 13.89 -11.32 5.19
CA PRO A 113 13.21 -11.95 6.33
C PRO A 113 11.90 -12.68 5.99
N PHE A 114 11.34 -12.42 4.81
CA PHE A 114 10.04 -12.95 4.35
C PHE A 114 10.16 -13.93 3.20
N ALA A 115 11.38 -14.20 2.72
CA ALA A 115 11.63 -15.17 1.66
C ALA A 115 11.26 -16.59 2.12
N GLY A 116 10.87 -17.43 1.17
CA GLY A 116 10.35 -18.76 1.45
C GLY A 116 8.85 -18.74 1.75
N ARG A 117 8.18 -19.86 1.47
CA ARG A 117 6.73 -20.01 1.61
C ARG A 117 6.22 -19.59 3.00
N SER A 118 6.83 -20.04 4.09
CA SER A 118 6.39 -19.70 5.44
C SER A 118 6.56 -18.21 5.77
N GLY A 119 7.63 -17.58 5.30
CA GLY A 119 7.86 -16.14 5.46
C GLY A 119 6.82 -15.33 4.68
N SER A 120 6.55 -15.75 3.45
CA SER A 120 5.56 -15.13 2.57
C SER A 120 4.13 -15.29 3.08
N ASP A 121 3.76 -16.47 3.60
CA ASP A 121 2.46 -16.70 4.25
C ASP A 121 2.28 -15.80 5.48
N ARG A 122 3.33 -15.66 6.31
CA ARG A 122 3.31 -14.72 7.45
C ARG A 122 3.15 -13.28 6.97
N LEU A 123 3.88 -12.87 5.93
CA LEU A 123 3.80 -11.53 5.35
C LEU A 123 2.38 -11.22 4.84
N VAL A 124 1.75 -12.14 4.10
CA VAL A 124 0.36 -11.99 3.62
C VAL A 124 -0.63 -11.96 4.77
N ALA A 125 -0.42 -12.76 5.83
CA ALA A 125 -1.28 -12.73 7.01
C ALA A 125 -1.20 -11.37 7.74
N LEU A 126 0.00 -10.80 7.88
CA LEU A 126 0.18 -9.45 8.41
C LEU A 126 -0.50 -8.40 7.51
N PHE A 127 -0.33 -8.54 6.19
CA PHE A 127 -0.92 -7.64 5.20
C PHE A 127 -2.44 -7.58 5.31
N ARG A 128 -3.07 -8.75 5.35
CA ARG A 128 -4.51 -8.87 5.58
C ARG A 128 -4.95 -8.36 6.96
N GLY A 129 -4.13 -8.57 7.99
CA GLY A 129 -4.47 -8.14 9.36
C GLY A 129 -4.41 -6.62 9.55
N ILE A 130 -3.59 -5.93 8.76
CA ILE A 130 -3.46 -4.47 8.77
C ILE A 130 -4.53 -3.81 7.90
N HIS A 131 -4.84 -4.39 6.74
CA HIS A 131 -5.74 -3.77 5.76
C HIS A 131 -7.14 -4.37 5.81
N GLY A 132 -8.10 -3.56 6.27
CA GLY A 132 -9.52 -3.84 6.19
C GLY A 132 -10.25 -2.91 5.20
N PRO A 133 -11.43 -3.33 4.70
CA PRO A 133 -12.21 -2.56 3.72
C PRO A 133 -12.73 -1.21 4.24
N ALA A 134 -12.71 -0.98 5.55
CA ALA A 134 -13.14 0.29 6.16
C ALA A 134 -12.04 1.37 6.16
N GLU A 135 -10.81 1.02 5.79
CA GLU A 135 -9.63 1.87 6.00
C GLU A 135 -8.72 1.96 4.79
N THR A 136 -8.78 0.95 3.93
CA THR A 136 -7.88 0.77 2.78
C THR A 136 -8.71 0.40 1.56
N GLU A 137 -8.65 1.22 0.53
CA GLU A 137 -9.26 0.92 -0.77
C GLU A 137 -8.33 0.10 -1.65
N PHE A 138 -7.04 0.38 -1.56
CA PHE A 138 -6.05 -0.34 -2.33
C PHE A 138 -4.79 -0.52 -1.51
N ALA A 139 -4.24 -1.72 -1.52
CA ALA A 139 -2.90 -1.96 -1.03
C ALA A 139 -2.19 -3.02 -1.86
N TYR A 140 -0.87 -2.99 -1.85
CA TYR A 140 -0.07 -4.04 -2.46
C TYR A 140 1.28 -4.26 -1.77
N LEU A 141 1.83 -5.43 -2.04
CA LEU A 141 3.20 -5.82 -1.72
C LEU A 141 3.93 -6.17 -3.01
N HIS A 142 5.10 -5.56 -3.23
CA HIS A 142 5.96 -5.90 -4.36
C HIS A 142 7.41 -5.45 -4.16
N PRO A 143 8.41 -6.10 -4.76
CA PRO A 143 9.77 -5.58 -4.80
C PRO A 143 9.86 -4.19 -5.44
N HIS A 144 10.35 -3.21 -4.69
CA HIS A 144 10.26 -1.79 -5.04
C HIS A 144 10.88 -1.41 -6.40
N PRO A 145 12.12 -1.82 -6.74
CA PRO A 145 12.70 -1.41 -8.03
C PRO A 145 11.87 -1.89 -9.22
N ARG A 146 11.21 -3.06 -9.08
CA ARG A 146 10.41 -3.64 -10.16
C ARG A 146 8.99 -3.07 -10.19
N SER A 147 8.39 -2.73 -9.05
CA SER A 147 7.06 -2.09 -9.04
C SER A 147 7.08 -0.77 -9.79
N SER A 148 8.10 0.06 -9.57
CA SER A 148 8.24 1.35 -10.29
C SER A 148 8.35 1.17 -11.80
N GLN A 149 9.01 0.09 -12.27
CA GLN A 149 9.12 -0.21 -13.71
C GLN A 149 7.81 -0.73 -14.31
N LEU A 150 7.01 -1.48 -13.53
CA LEU A 150 5.71 -1.97 -13.98
C LEU A 150 4.68 -0.82 -14.05
N GLU A 151 4.73 0.09 -13.08
CA GLU A 151 3.81 1.23 -12.92
C GLU A 151 4.08 2.41 -13.85
N ASP A 152 5.25 2.48 -14.50
CA ASP A 152 5.62 3.59 -15.37
C ASP A 152 4.54 3.79 -16.46
N VAL A 153 3.96 4.99 -16.51
CA VAL A 153 2.81 5.27 -17.39
C VAL A 153 3.24 5.40 -18.85
N ILE A 154 4.50 5.72 -19.11
CA ILE A 154 5.05 5.93 -20.46
C ILE A 154 5.58 4.60 -20.99
N ASP A 155 6.45 3.94 -20.23
CA ASP A 155 7.21 2.78 -20.69
C ASP A 155 6.90 1.48 -19.91
N GLY A 156 6.02 1.55 -18.91
CA GLY A 156 5.74 0.43 -18.02
C GLY A 156 4.80 -0.60 -18.62
N ALA A 157 4.98 -1.84 -18.20
CA ALA A 157 4.25 -2.98 -18.75
C ALA A 157 2.73 -2.96 -18.44
N TYR A 158 2.30 -2.20 -17.42
CA TYR A 158 0.88 -2.00 -17.12
C TYR A 158 0.24 -0.88 -17.92
N GLY A 159 1.00 0.04 -18.53
CA GLY A 159 0.47 1.16 -19.28
C GLY A 159 -0.44 2.06 -18.44
N ALA A 160 -1.60 2.45 -18.99
CA ALA A 160 -2.52 3.36 -18.31
C ALA A 160 -3.15 2.73 -17.04
N PRO A 161 -3.30 3.49 -15.94
CA PRO A 161 -3.91 3.01 -14.72
C PRO A 161 -5.33 2.45 -14.93
N LEU A 162 -5.64 1.35 -14.24
CA LEU A 162 -6.94 0.68 -14.34
C LEU A 162 -8.08 1.49 -13.70
N THR A 163 -7.76 2.35 -12.74
CA THR A 163 -8.73 3.13 -11.96
C THR A 163 -8.28 4.59 -11.89
N TYR A 164 -8.30 5.23 -10.73
CA TYR A 164 -7.71 6.56 -10.54
C TYR A 164 -6.19 6.49 -10.68
N GLY A 165 -5.63 7.39 -11.48
CA GLY A 165 -4.19 7.46 -11.71
C GLY A 165 -3.46 7.69 -10.40
N THR A 166 -2.61 6.74 -10.01
CA THR A 166 -1.87 6.54 -8.73
C THR A 166 -2.43 5.54 -7.72
N MET A 167 -3.67 5.05 -7.85
CA MET A 167 -4.18 4.04 -6.93
C MET A 167 -3.96 2.62 -7.48
N PHE A 168 -4.76 2.12 -8.43
CA PHE A 168 -4.56 0.76 -8.98
C PHE A 168 -4.15 0.80 -10.45
N THR A 169 -2.87 0.50 -10.70
CA THR A 169 -2.26 0.39 -12.03
C THR A 169 -2.30 -1.04 -12.58
N GLY A 170 -2.20 -2.04 -11.70
CA GLY A 170 -2.21 -3.45 -12.07
C GLY A 170 -2.00 -4.37 -10.87
N VAL A 171 -2.07 -5.67 -11.09
CA VAL A 171 -1.93 -6.70 -10.05
C VAL A 171 -0.45 -6.94 -9.72
N PHE A 172 -0.07 -6.68 -8.48
CA PHE A 172 1.27 -6.96 -7.93
C PHE A 172 1.33 -8.34 -7.27
N TRP A 173 2.47 -8.66 -6.63
CA TRP A 173 2.68 -9.98 -6.02
C TRP A 173 1.60 -10.34 -5.00
N ALA A 174 1.27 -9.41 -4.10
CA ALA A 174 0.03 -9.45 -3.34
C ALA A 174 -0.71 -8.13 -3.50
N THR A 175 -2.02 -8.18 -3.70
CA THR A 175 -2.87 -7.01 -3.95
C THR A 175 -4.17 -7.14 -3.18
N LEU A 176 -4.58 -6.07 -2.49
CA LEU A 176 -5.88 -5.94 -1.85
C LEU A 176 -6.66 -4.81 -2.52
N LEU A 177 -7.91 -5.08 -2.88
CA LEU A 177 -8.89 -4.10 -3.34
C LEU A 177 -10.06 -4.09 -2.35
N GLY A 178 -10.39 -2.91 -1.83
CA GLY A 178 -11.55 -2.65 -1.00
C GLY A 178 -12.78 -2.31 -1.83
N LYS A 179 -13.92 -2.15 -1.15
CA LYS A 179 -15.26 -2.02 -1.74
C LYS A 179 -15.36 -0.94 -2.82
N ASP A 180 -14.90 0.27 -2.52
CA ASP A 180 -15.03 1.41 -3.45
C ASP A 180 -14.19 1.20 -4.71
N HIS A 181 -13.08 0.47 -4.58
CA HIS A 181 -12.24 0.08 -5.70
C HIS A 181 -12.86 -1.06 -6.51
N LEU A 182 -13.45 -2.04 -5.84
CA LEU A 182 -14.14 -3.17 -6.46
C LEU A 182 -15.39 -2.75 -7.23
N ALA A 183 -16.09 -1.71 -6.76
CA ALA A 183 -17.26 -1.14 -7.43
C ALA A 183 -16.98 -0.64 -8.86
N LEU A 184 -15.71 -0.44 -9.21
CA LEU A 184 -15.27 -0.03 -10.56
C LEU A 184 -15.16 -1.20 -11.55
N PHE A 185 -15.45 -2.42 -11.11
CA PHE A 185 -15.31 -3.64 -11.91
C PHE A 185 -16.58 -4.50 -11.92
N ASP A 186 -16.79 -5.20 -13.03
CA ASP A 186 -17.76 -6.29 -13.15
C ASP A 186 -17.24 -7.50 -12.34
N LEU A 187 -17.75 -7.64 -11.10
CA LEU A 187 -17.33 -8.69 -10.18
C LEU A 187 -17.55 -10.09 -10.73
N ALA A 188 -18.55 -10.30 -11.59
CA ALA A 188 -18.80 -11.60 -12.21
C ALA A 188 -17.65 -12.01 -13.14
N ARG A 189 -16.99 -11.06 -13.80
CA ARG A 189 -15.79 -11.30 -14.62
C ARG A 189 -14.53 -11.55 -13.81
N LEU A 190 -14.53 -11.12 -12.55
CA LEU A 190 -13.46 -11.38 -11.59
C LEU A 190 -13.68 -12.68 -10.81
N GLN A 191 -14.82 -13.34 -10.99
CA GLN A 191 -15.01 -14.69 -10.46
C GLN A 191 -14.09 -15.67 -11.20
N GLY A 192 -13.34 -16.48 -10.46
CA GLY A 192 -12.43 -17.48 -11.03
C GLY A 192 -11.06 -16.95 -11.47
N LEU A 193 -10.58 -15.84 -10.89
CA LEU A 193 -9.20 -15.38 -11.08
C LEU A 193 -8.20 -16.51 -10.82
N ASP A 194 -7.33 -16.76 -11.80
CA ASP A 194 -6.27 -17.76 -11.70
C ASP A 194 -5.01 -17.17 -11.07
N ALA A 195 -5.04 -16.97 -9.75
CA ALA A 195 -3.89 -16.57 -8.93
C ALA A 195 -3.44 -17.73 -8.02
N TYR A 196 -2.29 -17.60 -7.34
CA TYR A 196 -1.87 -18.60 -6.34
C TYR A 196 -2.87 -18.67 -5.17
N ARG A 197 -3.37 -17.51 -4.75
CA ARG A 197 -4.42 -17.39 -3.74
C ARG A 197 -5.36 -16.25 -4.12
N VAL A 198 -6.65 -16.49 -3.94
CA VAL A 198 -7.74 -15.52 -4.11
C VAL A 198 -8.63 -15.63 -2.89
N GLU A 199 -8.82 -14.54 -2.16
CA GLU A 199 -9.69 -14.50 -1.00
C GLU A 199 -10.68 -13.33 -1.11
N TRP A 200 -11.97 -13.66 -1.00
CA TRP A 200 -13.04 -12.69 -0.96
C TRP A 200 -13.51 -12.49 0.48
N THR A 201 -13.77 -11.23 0.86
CA THR A 201 -14.49 -10.88 2.09
C THR A 201 -15.87 -10.36 1.72
N GLY A 202 -16.78 -11.27 1.39
CA GLY A 202 -18.04 -10.91 0.72
C GLY A 202 -17.77 -10.09 -0.54
N ASP A 203 -18.55 -9.02 -0.72
CA ASP A 203 -18.37 -8.05 -1.81
C ASP A 203 -17.56 -6.81 -1.38
N GLU A 204 -16.94 -6.85 -0.19
CA GLU A 204 -16.29 -5.69 0.43
C GLU A 204 -14.78 -5.65 0.19
N ALA A 205 -14.14 -6.80 -0.05
CA ALA A 205 -12.72 -6.83 -0.36
C ALA A 205 -12.30 -8.09 -1.14
N LEU A 206 -11.25 -7.93 -1.94
CA LEU A 206 -10.56 -8.97 -2.69
C LEU A 206 -9.07 -8.92 -2.37
N LEU A 207 -8.51 -10.02 -1.89
CA LEU A 207 -7.08 -10.22 -1.73
C LEU A 207 -6.59 -11.24 -2.77
N LEU A 208 -5.52 -10.89 -3.48
CA LEU A 208 -4.85 -11.74 -4.46
C LEU A 208 -3.39 -11.94 -4.05
N GLN A 209 -2.88 -13.14 -4.27
CA GLN A 209 -1.45 -13.46 -4.21
C GLN A 209 -1.09 -14.24 -5.48
N VAL A 210 -0.05 -13.83 -6.20
CA VAL A 210 0.26 -14.36 -7.54
C VAL A 210 1.18 -15.58 -7.50
N SER A 211 2.10 -15.63 -6.53
CA SER A 211 3.01 -16.75 -6.28
C SER A 211 3.16 -17.03 -4.79
N ALA A 212 3.55 -18.26 -4.43
CA ALA A 212 3.71 -18.69 -3.06
C ALA A 212 4.82 -17.93 -2.31
N ASP A 213 5.90 -17.60 -3.01
CA ASP A 213 7.06 -16.91 -2.46
C ASP A 213 7.17 -15.50 -3.06
N VAL A 214 7.40 -14.50 -2.21
CA VAL A 214 7.65 -13.11 -2.59
C VAL A 214 8.98 -12.97 -3.32
N ALA A 215 9.95 -13.84 -3.09
CA ALA A 215 11.22 -13.85 -3.80
C ALA A 215 11.04 -14.14 -5.30
N ASP A 216 9.98 -14.85 -5.68
CA ASP A 216 9.66 -15.18 -7.08
C ASP A 216 8.97 -14.02 -7.82
N ALA A 217 8.59 -12.95 -7.12
CA ALA A 217 7.77 -11.86 -7.64
C ALA A 217 8.35 -11.18 -8.90
N THR A 218 9.67 -11.24 -9.09
CA THR A 218 10.37 -10.65 -10.24
C THR A 218 10.80 -11.70 -11.27
N THR A 219 10.34 -12.94 -11.16
CA THR A 219 10.61 -13.97 -12.17
C THR A 219 9.68 -13.78 -13.38
N ALA A 220 10.17 -14.09 -14.58
CA ALA A 220 9.38 -13.92 -15.80
C ALA A 220 8.04 -14.69 -15.78
N ALA A 221 8.00 -15.86 -15.14
CA ALA A 221 6.79 -16.65 -15.01
C ALA A 221 5.74 -15.96 -14.13
N VAL A 222 6.16 -15.40 -12.99
CA VAL A 222 5.26 -14.68 -12.08
C VAL A 222 4.83 -13.34 -12.68
N GLU A 223 5.74 -12.63 -13.34
CA GLU A 223 5.42 -11.39 -14.05
C GLU A 223 4.41 -11.60 -15.18
N SER A 224 4.57 -12.65 -15.99
CA SER A 224 3.59 -13.00 -17.02
C SER A 224 2.21 -13.28 -16.41
N ARG A 225 2.15 -13.89 -15.22
CA ARG A 225 0.89 -14.10 -14.49
C ARG A 225 0.30 -12.78 -13.97
N MET A 226 1.12 -11.89 -13.41
CA MET A 226 0.70 -10.55 -12.99
C MET A 226 0.10 -9.78 -14.16
N LEU A 227 0.77 -9.76 -15.32
CA LEU A 227 0.27 -9.11 -16.53
C LEU A 227 -1.06 -9.70 -17.01
N ARG A 228 -1.18 -11.03 -17.05
CA ARG A 228 -2.45 -11.70 -17.40
C ARG A 228 -3.59 -11.29 -16.47
N LEU A 229 -3.35 -11.28 -15.16
CA LEU A 229 -4.34 -10.87 -14.18
C LEU A 229 -4.71 -9.39 -14.35
N THR A 230 -3.74 -8.50 -14.58
CA THR A 230 -3.98 -7.09 -14.91
C THR A 230 -4.90 -6.92 -16.12
N GLU A 231 -4.70 -7.70 -17.19
CA GLU A 231 -5.61 -7.65 -18.37
C GLU A 231 -7.02 -8.14 -18.04
N VAL A 232 -7.18 -9.12 -17.16
CA VAL A 232 -8.52 -9.56 -16.69
C VAL A 232 -9.22 -8.40 -15.96
N PHE A 233 -8.53 -7.70 -15.07
CA PHE A 233 -9.09 -6.51 -14.43
C PHE A 233 -9.41 -5.40 -15.44
N ARG A 234 -8.54 -5.19 -16.43
CA ARG A 234 -8.81 -4.21 -17.50
C ARG A 234 -10.07 -4.54 -18.27
N ALA A 235 -10.27 -5.79 -18.64
CA ALA A 235 -11.46 -6.26 -19.34
C ALA A 235 -12.72 -6.26 -18.46
N ALA A 236 -12.56 -6.31 -17.13
CA ALA A 236 -13.66 -6.23 -16.17
C ALA A 236 -14.03 -4.80 -15.78
N ARG A 237 -13.22 -3.79 -16.13
CA ARG A 237 -13.47 -2.39 -15.76
C ARG A 237 -14.81 -1.91 -16.31
N LEU A 238 -15.63 -1.33 -15.45
CA LEU A 238 -16.88 -0.68 -15.83
C LEU A 238 -16.61 0.68 -16.49
N PRO A 239 -17.48 1.15 -17.41
CA PRO A 239 -17.40 2.51 -17.94
C PRO A 239 -17.42 3.56 -16.81
N PRO A 240 -16.71 4.69 -16.95
CA PRO A 240 -16.78 5.80 -16.01
C PRO A 240 -18.17 6.46 -15.97
#